data_AF-A0A834JIK8-F1
#
_entry.id   AF-A0A834JIK8-F1
#
_cell.length_a   1.000
_cell.length_b   1.000
_cell.length_c   1.000
_cell.angle_alpha   90.00
_cell.angle_beta   90.00
_cell.angle_gamma   90.00
#
_symmetry.space_group_name_H-M   'P 1'
#
loop_
_entity.id
_entity.type
_entity.pdbx_description
1 polymer ?
#
loop_
_entity_poly.entity_id
_entity_poly.type
_entity_poly.pdbx_seq_one_letter_code
_entity_poly.pdbx_strand_id
1 'polypeptide(L)'
;MDCTTLAKILSFLALIQYVMCEIAPDPKTFFPAIEGNLTKIVWAHAVNSQANLTKALNADDIMMLEGDVMIGNLTNSNNTNIPIMAHPPDLESDLSLDEFLSSVLNSTKGVKLDFKSLEAFERSKPILAENRKKFTKPLFLNADILPGPVEAKTVPLDSKSFLTGAMEAFPESVLSIGWTTRYGSEFNITEGHYTTEQIQKMIDTLTENKVTQSITYPVRAGLAANDISAMKTLMDRSSSFGNVTMTIWSSHGDQVDTKKLSELIKTIGVGKVYVDVPEDVWKNLDLTSGSSTSNVAMMTAMTLLSFLFARML
;
A
#
# COMPACT_ATOMS: atom_id res chain seq x y z
N MET A 1 26.46 33.21 -27.90
CA MET A 1 25.85 31.87 -27.97
C MET A 1 24.87 31.90 -29.12
N ASP A 2 25.13 31.15 -30.19
CA ASP A 2 24.31 31.25 -31.40
C ASP A 2 22.95 30.55 -31.22
N CYS A 3 21.98 30.91 -32.06
CA CYS A 3 20.61 30.43 -31.97
C CYS A 3 20.51 28.90 -32.15
N THR A 4 21.47 28.29 -32.84
CA THR A 4 21.61 26.84 -33.03
C THR A 4 22.11 26.12 -31.78
N THR A 5 22.93 26.77 -30.96
CA THR A 5 23.42 26.25 -29.69
C THR A 5 22.33 26.32 -28.63
N LEU A 6 21.57 27.42 -28.59
CA LEU A 6 20.40 27.56 -27.71
C LEU A 6 19.30 26.57 -28.10
N ALA A 7 19.04 26.38 -29.40
CA ALA A 7 18.08 25.39 -29.89
C ALA A 7 18.53 23.95 -29.60
N LYS A 8 19.83 23.63 -29.70
CA LYS A 8 20.36 22.31 -29.31
C LYS A 8 20.29 22.08 -27.80
N ILE A 9 20.56 23.09 -26.98
CA ILE A 9 20.42 23.02 -25.51
C ILE A 9 18.95 22.90 -25.10
N LEU A 10 18.03 23.64 -25.74
CA LEU A 10 16.58 23.50 -25.57
C LEU A 10 16.05 22.17 -26.08
N SER A 11 16.62 21.63 -27.16
CA SER A 11 16.29 20.30 -27.68
C SER A 11 16.83 19.20 -26.76
N PHE A 12 17.99 19.41 -26.13
CA PHE A 12 18.59 18.48 -25.16
C PHE A 12 17.90 18.56 -23.78
N LEU A 13 17.38 19.72 -23.40
CA LEU A 13 16.53 19.91 -22.21
C LEU A 13 15.10 19.42 -22.43
N ALA A 14 14.56 19.52 -23.65
CA ALA A 14 13.28 18.92 -24.02
C ALA A 14 13.37 17.39 -24.22
N LEU A 15 14.58 16.83 -24.33
CA LEU A 15 14.82 15.38 -24.43
C LEU A 15 15.02 14.68 -23.07
N ILE A 16 14.87 15.39 -21.95
CA ILE A 16 14.86 14.81 -20.58
C ILE A 16 13.55 15.17 -19.88
N GLN A 17 12.44 14.95 -20.56
CA GLN A 17 11.19 14.52 -19.93
C GLN A 17 10.69 13.28 -20.65
N TYR A 18 11.59 12.31 -20.86
CA TYR A 18 11.14 10.93 -20.78
C TYR A 18 10.71 10.75 -19.32
N VAL A 19 9.43 10.99 -19.03
CA VAL A 19 8.80 10.32 -17.90
C VAL A 19 8.92 8.86 -18.28
N MET A 20 10.01 8.21 -17.83
CA MET A 20 10.02 6.77 -17.79
C MET A 20 8.77 6.42 -17.01
N CYS A 21 7.80 5.83 -17.71
CA CYS A 21 6.55 5.45 -17.09
C CYS A 21 6.91 4.31 -16.13
N GLU A 22 7.22 4.68 -14.89
CA GLU A 22 7.60 3.74 -13.85
C GLU A 22 6.46 2.76 -13.68
N ILE A 23 6.78 1.47 -13.66
CA ILE A 23 5.80 0.42 -13.40
C ILE A 23 5.51 0.48 -11.90
N ALA A 24 4.23 0.56 -11.54
CA ALA A 24 3.76 0.64 -10.16
C ALA A 24 4.50 1.71 -9.32
N PRO A 25 4.44 3.00 -9.71
CA PRO A 25 5.18 4.07 -9.04
C PRO A 25 4.82 4.19 -7.55
N ASP A 26 5.76 4.69 -6.76
CA ASP A 26 5.53 4.99 -5.33
C ASP A 26 4.37 6.01 -5.18
N PRO A 27 3.38 5.78 -4.29
CA PRO A 27 2.28 6.73 -4.08
C PRO A 27 2.75 8.16 -3.77
N LYS A 28 3.89 8.32 -3.12
CA LYS A 28 4.44 9.63 -2.76
C LYS A 28 4.81 10.48 -3.98
N THR A 29 5.34 9.85 -5.02
CA THR A 29 5.70 10.53 -6.28
C THR A 29 4.52 10.60 -7.23
N PHE A 30 3.67 9.58 -7.23
CA PHE A 30 2.48 9.52 -8.06
C PHE A 30 1.42 10.57 -7.66
N PHE A 31 1.29 10.86 -6.36
CA PHE A 31 0.33 11.84 -5.84
C PHE A 31 1.02 13.09 -5.26
N PRO A 32 1.50 14.02 -6.10
CA PRO A 32 2.32 15.15 -5.63
C PRO A 32 1.59 16.09 -4.66
N ALA A 33 0.25 16.17 -4.73
CA ALA A 33 -0.57 17.02 -3.87
C ALA A 33 -0.51 16.66 -2.38
N ILE A 34 -0.05 15.45 -2.03
CA ILE A 34 0.11 15.06 -0.63
C ILE A 34 1.36 15.67 0.01
N GLU A 35 2.28 16.22 -0.79
CA GLU A 35 3.52 16.87 -0.33
C GLU A 35 4.37 15.98 0.59
N GLY A 36 4.44 14.68 0.27
CA GLY A 36 5.19 13.70 1.06
C GLY A 36 4.47 13.20 2.31
N ASN A 37 3.30 13.73 2.67
CA ASN A 37 2.48 13.27 3.79
C ASN A 37 1.54 12.13 3.34
N LEU A 38 1.91 10.90 3.65
CA LEU A 38 1.15 9.70 3.26
C LEU A 38 -0.19 9.57 3.99
N THR A 39 -0.40 10.26 5.12
CA THR A 39 -1.70 10.23 5.81
C THR A 39 -2.78 10.96 5.02
N LYS A 40 -2.40 11.78 4.02
CA LYS A 40 -3.37 12.46 3.13
C LYS A 40 -3.89 11.56 2.00
N ILE A 41 -3.33 10.35 1.81
CA ILE A 41 -3.86 9.41 0.83
C ILE A 41 -5.24 8.95 1.30
N VAL A 42 -6.26 9.18 0.46
CA VAL A 42 -7.63 8.79 0.74
C VAL A 42 -7.95 7.46 0.05
N TRP A 43 -8.51 6.52 0.81
CA TRP A 43 -8.83 5.17 0.39
C TRP A 43 -10.32 5.01 0.17
N ALA A 44 -10.71 4.32 -0.90
CA ALA A 44 -12.00 3.65 -0.97
C ALA A 44 -11.79 2.18 -0.57
N HIS A 45 -12.39 1.79 0.54
CA HIS A 45 -12.28 0.45 1.11
C HIS A 45 -13.36 -0.49 0.56
N ALA A 46 -13.04 -1.79 0.42
CA ALA A 46 -13.96 -2.85 0.00
C ALA A 46 -14.71 -2.56 -1.33
N VAL A 47 -13.96 -2.16 -2.36
CA VAL A 47 -14.47 -1.88 -3.70
C VAL A 47 -14.74 -3.19 -4.47
N ASN A 48 -15.75 -3.93 -4.00
CA ASN A 48 -16.03 -5.31 -4.40
C ASN A 48 -17.25 -5.48 -5.31
N SER A 49 -17.71 -4.40 -5.96
CA SER A 49 -18.84 -4.46 -6.90
C SER A 49 -18.72 -3.38 -7.96
N GLN A 50 -19.40 -3.56 -9.10
CA GLN A 50 -19.44 -2.56 -10.17
C GLN A 50 -19.97 -1.21 -9.66
N ALA A 51 -20.97 -1.24 -8.78
CA ALA A 51 -21.54 -0.04 -8.17
C ALA A 51 -20.50 0.70 -7.30
N ASN A 52 -19.78 -0.02 -6.44
CA ASN A 52 -18.74 0.56 -5.59
C ASN A 52 -17.57 1.09 -6.43
N LEU A 53 -17.15 0.33 -7.45
CA LEU A 53 -16.10 0.73 -8.38
C LEU A 53 -16.47 2.03 -9.12
N THR A 54 -17.67 2.08 -9.69
CA THR A 54 -18.17 3.29 -10.39
C THR A 54 -18.20 4.49 -9.45
N LYS A 55 -18.68 4.31 -8.22
CA LYS A 55 -18.71 5.38 -7.22
C LYS A 55 -17.30 5.87 -6.89
N ALA A 56 -16.36 4.97 -6.65
CA ALA A 56 -15.00 5.32 -6.23
C ALA A 56 -14.17 5.94 -7.37
N LEU A 57 -14.38 5.51 -8.62
CA LEU A 57 -13.73 6.10 -9.79
C LEU A 57 -14.18 7.54 -10.04
N ASN A 58 -15.45 7.85 -9.77
CA ASN A 58 -16.03 9.18 -9.96
C ASN A 58 -15.80 10.14 -8.79
N ALA A 59 -15.25 9.68 -7.66
CA ALA A 59 -14.98 10.51 -6.50
C ALA A 59 -13.62 11.20 -6.61
N ASP A 60 -13.59 12.53 -6.66
CA ASP A 60 -12.37 13.31 -6.91
C ASP A 60 -11.32 13.20 -5.79
N ASP A 61 -11.77 13.02 -4.55
CA ASP A 61 -10.93 12.94 -3.35
C ASP A 61 -10.30 11.57 -3.12
N ILE A 62 -10.92 10.49 -3.60
CA ILE A 62 -10.38 9.13 -3.51
C ILE A 62 -9.11 9.00 -4.35
N MET A 63 -8.07 8.38 -3.80
CA MET A 63 -6.76 8.26 -4.45
C MET A 63 -6.40 6.79 -4.70
N MET A 64 -6.67 5.93 -3.72
CA MET A 64 -6.39 4.50 -3.79
C MET A 64 -7.70 3.70 -3.65
N LEU A 65 -7.85 2.66 -4.47
CA LEU A 65 -8.94 1.69 -4.34
C LEU A 65 -8.41 0.42 -3.69
N GLU A 66 -9.01 0.01 -2.60
CA GLU A 66 -8.77 -1.28 -1.97
C GLU A 66 -9.93 -2.22 -2.33
N GLY A 67 -9.60 -3.45 -2.73
CA GLY A 67 -10.59 -4.45 -3.09
C GLY A 67 -10.10 -5.85 -2.77
N ASP A 68 -11.04 -6.65 -2.27
CA ASP A 68 -10.82 -8.01 -1.82
C ASP A 68 -10.86 -8.97 -3.01
N VAL A 69 -9.85 -9.83 -3.13
CA VAL A 69 -9.73 -10.78 -4.23
C VAL A 69 -9.91 -12.19 -3.70
N MET A 70 -10.90 -12.89 -4.26
CA MET A 70 -11.15 -14.29 -3.98
C MET A 70 -11.57 -15.05 -5.24
N ILE A 71 -11.63 -16.38 -5.14
CA ILE A 71 -12.16 -17.23 -6.20
C ILE A 71 -13.67 -17.37 -6.01
N GLY A 72 -14.42 -17.13 -7.08
CA GLY A 72 -15.88 -17.23 -7.05
C GLY A 72 -16.51 -17.14 -8.43
N ASN A 73 -17.78 -16.79 -8.46
CA ASN A 73 -18.60 -16.76 -9.68
C ASN A 73 -19.05 -15.35 -10.02
N LEU A 74 -19.14 -15.05 -11.31
CA LEU A 74 -19.76 -13.81 -11.77
C LEU A 74 -21.29 -13.95 -11.82
N THR A 75 -22.00 -12.98 -11.27
CA THR A 75 -23.48 -12.94 -11.28
C THR A 75 -24.06 -12.51 -12.63
N ASN A 76 -23.25 -11.85 -13.47
CA ASN A 76 -23.64 -11.27 -14.75
C ASN A 76 -23.13 -12.06 -15.96
N SER A 77 -22.54 -13.24 -15.76
CA SER A 77 -22.05 -14.14 -16.82
C SER A 77 -22.05 -15.59 -16.38
N ASN A 78 -21.68 -16.53 -17.27
CA ASN A 78 -21.51 -17.95 -16.92
C ASN A 78 -20.10 -18.29 -16.41
N ASN A 79 -19.25 -17.28 -16.16
CA ASN A 79 -17.89 -17.53 -15.69
C ASN A 79 -17.91 -17.88 -14.19
N THR A 80 -17.38 -19.06 -13.89
CA THR A 80 -17.31 -19.61 -12.52
C THR A 80 -15.87 -19.92 -12.17
N ASN A 81 -15.55 -19.92 -10.88
CA ASN A 81 -14.24 -20.33 -10.37
C ASN A 81 -13.07 -19.49 -10.95
N ILE A 82 -13.27 -18.16 -10.98
CA ILE A 82 -12.27 -17.17 -11.42
C ILE A 82 -12.00 -16.14 -10.31
N PRO A 83 -10.89 -15.37 -10.39
CA PRO A 83 -10.67 -14.23 -9.50
C PRO A 83 -11.77 -13.17 -9.67
N ILE A 84 -12.48 -12.89 -8.57
CA ILE A 84 -13.53 -11.88 -8.47
C ILE A 84 -13.22 -10.90 -7.35
N MET A 85 -13.82 -9.71 -7.43
CA MET A 85 -13.76 -8.73 -6.35
C MET A 85 -14.87 -9.05 -5.35
N ALA A 86 -14.53 -9.66 -4.21
CA ALA A 86 -15.48 -10.09 -3.18
C ALA A 86 -14.78 -10.34 -1.84
N HIS A 87 -15.51 -10.11 -0.74
CA HIS A 87 -15.07 -10.41 0.61
C HIS A 87 -15.87 -11.60 1.18
N PRO A 88 -15.23 -12.58 1.85
CA PRO A 88 -15.95 -13.65 2.53
C PRO A 88 -17.04 -13.12 3.49
N PRO A 89 -18.21 -13.76 3.57
CA PRO A 89 -18.55 -15.08 3.02
C PRO A 89 -19.09 -15.04 1.58
N ASP A 90 -19.10 -13.89 0.91
CA ASP A 90 -19.65 -13.77 -0.44
C ASP A 90 -18.84 -14.65 -1.41
N LEU A 91 -19.51 -15.47 -2.21
CA LEU A 91 -18.88 -16.36 -3.21
C LEU A 91 -19.13 -15.90 -4.65
N GLU A 92 -19.85 -14.79 -4.80
CA GLU A 92 -20.28 -14.24 -6.08
C GLU A 92 -20.08 -12.73 -6.10
N SER A 93 -19.81 -12.18 -7.27
CA SER A 93 -19.70 -10.73 -7.49
C SER A 93 -20.20 -10.39 -8.89
N ASP A 94 -20.60 -9.14 -9.11
CA ASP A 94 -20.84 -8.60 -10.46
C ASP A 94 -19.56 -8.05 -11.12
N LEU A 95 -18.41 -8.21 -10.45
CA LEU A 95 -17.14 -7.63 -10.84
C LEU A 95 -15.99 -8.64 -10.73
N SER A 96 -15.36 -8.96 -11.86
CA SER A 96 -14.15 -9.77 -11.90
C SER A 96 -12.90 -8.92 -11.59
N LEU A 97 -11.80 -9.58 -11.22
CA LEU A 97 -10.52 -8.89 -11.08
C LEU A 97 -10.07 -8.23 -12.40
N ASP A 98 -10.28 -8.89 -13.54
CA ASP A 98 -9.85 -8.36 -14.84
C ASP A 98 -10.63 -7.08 -15.22
N GLU A 99 -11.94 -7.05 -14.98
CA GLU A 99 -12.77 -5.85 -15.18
C GLU A 99 -12.38 -4.71 -14.22
N PHE A 100 -12.12 -5.04 -12.96
CA PHE A 100 -11.66 -4.08 -11.95
C PHE A 100 -10.33 -3.44 -12.35
N LEU A 101 -9.33 -4.26 -12.71
CA LEU A 101 -8.02 -3.77 -13.15
C LEU A 101 -8.12 -2.96 -14.45
N SER A 102 -8.91 -3.42 -15.41
CA SER A 102 -9.15 -2.69 -16.66
C SER A 102 -9.71 -1.29 -16.39
N SER A 103 -10.61 -1.16 -15.43
CA SER A 103 -11.19 0.14 -15.04
C SER A 103 -10.19 1.03 -14.32
N VAL A 104 -9.42 0.47 -13.37
CA VAL A 104 -8.38 1.20 -12.61
C VAL A 104 -7.28 1.72 -13.54
N LEU A 105 -6.81 0.90 -14.48
CA LEU A 105 -5.74 1.26 -15.42
C LEU A 105 -6.12 2.43 -16.34
N ASN A 106 -7.41 2.63 -16.57
CA ASN A 106 -7.95 3.77 -17.34
C ASN A 106 -8.29 4.99 -16.47
N SER A 107 -7.99 4.96 -15.17
CA SER A 107 -8.32 6.01 -14.21
C SER A 107 -7.09 6.79 -13.73
N THR A 108 -7.24 7.66 -12.74
CA THR A 108 -6.13 8.31 -12.01
C THR A 108 -5.82 7.65 -10.66
N LYS A 109 -6.53 6.57 -10.31
CA LYS A 109 -6.44 5.93 -9.00
C LYS A 109 -5.30 4.89 -8.96
N GLY A 110 -4.72 4.71 -7.78
CA GLY A 110 -3.90 3.53 -7.48
C GLY A 110 -4.75 2.40 -6.88
N VAL A 111 -4.15 1.25 -6.64
CA VAL A 111 -4.89 0.05 -6.21
C VAL A 111 -4.15 -0.78 -5.17
N LYS A 112 -4.92 -1.37 -4.26
CA LYS A 112 -4.50 -2.39 -3.30
C LYS A 112 -5.41 -3.61 -3.45
N LEU A 113 -4.81 -4.74 -3.81
CA LEU A 113 -5.52 -6.01 -3.98
C LEU A 113 -5.34 -6.86 -2.73
N ASP A 114 -6.41 -7.10 -1.97
CA ASP A 114 -6.37 -7.91 -0.76
C ASP A 114 -6.74 -9.38 -1.03
N PHE A 115 -5.73 -10.23 -1.16
CA PHE A 115 -5.92 -11.65 -1.48
C PHE A 115 -6.38 -12.43 -0.26
N LYS A 116 -7.61 -12.96 -0.34
CA LYS A 116 -8.22 -13.76 0.75
C LYS A 116 -7.81 -15.22 0.75
N SER A 117 -7.15 -15.69 -0.30
CA SER A 117 -6.59 -17.05 -0.35
C SER A 117 -5.39 -17.13 -1.30
N LEU A 118 -4.54 -18.13 -1.08
CA LEU A 118 -3.42 -18.40 -1.98
C LEU A 118 -3.92 -18.81 -3.37
N GLU A 119 -5.05 -19.52 -3.47
CA GLU A 119 -5.63 -19.86 -4.78
C GLU A 119 -6.03 -18.61 -5.56
N ALA A 120 -6.66 -17.63 -4.89
CA ALA A 120 -7.02 -16.36 -5.52
C ALA A 120 -5.79 -15.62 -6.03
N PHE A 121 -4.71 -15.57 -5.23
CA PHE A 121 -3.44 -15.00 -5.65
C PHE A 121 -2.85 -15.72 -6.86
N GLU A 122 -2.73 -17.05 -6.81
CA GLU A 122 -2.14 -17.87 -7.88
C GLU A 122 -2.89 -17.72 -9.21
N ARG A 123 -4.22 -17.72 -9.17
CA ARG A 123 -5.08 -17.53 -10.35
C ARG A 123 -5.06 -16.09 -10.88
N SER A 124 -4.67 -15.12 -10.06
CA SER A 124 -4.56 -13.72 -10.44
C SER A 124 -3.22 -13.38 -11.10
N LYS A 125 -2.16 -14.17 -10.89
CA LYS A 125 -0.82 -13.90 -11.47
C LYS A 125 -0.83 -13.73 -12.99
N PRO A 126 -1.53 -14.55 -13.80
CA PRO A 126 -1.61 -14.33 -15.24
C PRO A 126 -2.25 -12.98 -15.61
N ILE A 127 -3.35 -12.61 -14.95
CA ILE A 127 -4.05 -11.33 -15.16
C ILE A 127 -3.12 -10.15 -14.83
N LEU A 128 -2.41 -10.24 -13.70
CA LEU A 128 -1.41 -9.23 -13.30
C LEU A 128 -0.26 -9.15 -14.32
N ALA A 129 0.30 -10.28 -14.73
CA ALA A 129 1.41 -10.32 -15.68
C ALA A 129 1.05 -9.73 -17.06
N GLU A 130 -0.16 -10.01 -17.57
CA GLU A 130 -0.68 -9.45 -18.82
C GLU A 130 -0.83 -7.93 -18.77
N ASN A 131 -1.14 -7.39 -17.58
CA ASN A 131 -1.31 -5.97 -17.36
C ASN A 131 -0.06 -5.26 -16.83
N ARG A 132 1.02 -5.97 -16.51
CA ARG A 132 2.19 -5.43 -15.80
C ARG A 132 2.77 -4.17 -16.44
N LYS A 133 2.96 -4.18 -17.75
CA LYS A 133 3.52 -3.03 -18.49
C LYS A 133 2.58 -1.82 -18.54
N LYS A 134 1.29 -2.01 -18.28
CA LYS A 134 0.27 -0.96 -18.27
C LYS A 134 0.09 -0.34 -16.89
N PHE A 135 0.60 -0.98 -15.84
CA PHE A 135 0.52 -0.48 -14.47
C PHE A 135 1.43 0.73 -14.29
N THR A 136 0.88 1.88 -14.62
CA THR A 136 1.50 3.21 -14.48
C THR A 136 0.92 3.93 -13.26
N LYS A 137 0.34 3.16 -12.33
CA LYS A 137 -0.38 3.55 -11.12
C LYS A 137 0.15 2.73 -9.95
N PRO A 138 0.14 3.25 -8.70
CA PRO A 138 0.58 2.48 -7.55
C PRO A 138 -0.21 1.16 -7.43
N LEU A 139 0.49 0.06 -7.18
CA LEU A 139 -0.08 -1.27 -7.01
C LEU A 139 0.45 -1.89 -5.70
N PHE A 140 -0.48 -2.26 -4.83
CA PHE A 140 -0.20 -2.92 -3.57
C PHE A 140 -0.77 -4.35 -3.66
N LEU A 141 0.06 -5.35 -3.33
CA LEU A 141 -0.37 -6.73 -3.18
C LEU A 141 -0.50 -7.01 -1.68
N ASN A 142 -1.73 -7.15 -1.20
CA ASN A 142 -2.04 -7.33 0.21
C ASN A 142 -2.34 -8.78 0.56
N ALA A 143 -1.81 -9.24 1.70
CA ALA A 143 -2.18 -10.51 2.30
C ALA A 143 -1.84 -10.54 3.79
N ASP A 144 -2.67 -11.24 4.56
CA ASP A 144 -2.33 -11.66 5.92
C ASP A 144 -1.53 -12.96 5.88
N ILE A 145 -0.23 -12.86 6.15
CA ILE A 145 0.73 -13.97 5.97
C ILE A 145 1.21 -14.58 7.30
N LEU A 146 0.81 -14.00 8.42
CA LEU A 146 1.14 -14.46 9.77
C LEU A 146 -0.07 -14.42 10.71
N PRO A 147 -0.11 -15.24 11.77
CA PRO A 147 -1.16 -15.16 12.78
C PRO A 147 -0.99 -13.92 13.64
N GLY A 148 -2.04 -13.11 13.77
CA GLY A 148 -1.97 -11.87 14.55
C GLY A 148 -2.45 -11.98 15.97
N PRO A 149 -2.55 -10.82 16.66
CA PRO A 149 -2.84 -10.75 18.08
C PRO A 149 -4.17 -11.39 18.46
N VAL A 150 -4.39 -11.52 19.77
CA VAL A 150 -5.69 -11.89 20.37
C VAL A 150 -6.27 -13.19 19.81
N GLU A 151 -5.38 -14.15 19.55
CA GLU A 151 -5.69 -15.47 19.01
C GLU A 151 -6.60 -15.42 17.78
N ALA A 152 -6.16 -14.71 16.74
CA ALA A 152 -6.83 -14.70 15.46
C ALA A 152 -7.05 -16.14 14.96
N LYS A 153 -8.28 -16.44 14.53
CA LYS A 153 -8.71 -17.79 14.13
C LYS A 153 -8.63 -18.01 12.62
N THR A 154 -8.58 -16.92 11.84
CA THR A 154 -8.33 -16.98 10.40
C THR A 154 -6.94 -17.55 10.13
N VAL A 155 -6.88 -18.51 9.22
CA VAL A 155 -5.62 -19.12 8.78
C VAL A 155 -4.93 -18.13 7.84
N PRO A 156 -3.68 -17.71 8.13
CA PRO A 156 -2.93 -16.84 7.22
C PRO A 156 -2.59 -17.56 5.92
N LEU A 157 -2.35 -16.79 4.85
CA LEU A 157 -1.78 -17.32 3.62
C LEU A 157 -0.37 -17.84 3.87
N ASP A 158 0.06 -18.85 3.11
CA ASP A 158 1.43 -19.33 3.17
C ASP A 158 2.41 -18.22 2.77
N SER A 159 3.14 -17.70 3.75
CA SER A 159 4.04 -16.56 3.58
C SER A 159 5.07 -16.77 2.47
N LYS A 160 5.68 -17.96 2.39
CA LYS A 160 6.71 -18.26 1.39
C LYS A 160 6.15 -18.23 -0.04
N SER A 161 5.02 -18.90 -0.26
CA SER A 161 4.37 -18.97 -1.57
C SER A 161 3.91 -17.59 -2.03
N PHE A 162 3.26 -16.82 -1.14
CA PHE A 162 2.81 -15.47 -1.48
C PHE A 162 4.00 -14.54 -1.79
N LEU A 163 5.00 -14.46 -0.90
CA LEU A 163 6.15 -13.55 -1.08
C LEU A 163 6.97 -13.91 -2.33
N THR A 164 7.24 -15.19 -2.57
CA THR A 164 7.97 -15.64 -3.76
C THR A 164 7.17 -15.33 -5.03
N GLY A 165 5.88 -15.67 -5.05
CA GLY A 165 5.03 -15.42 -6.21
C GLY A 165 4.84 -13.93 -6.50
N ALA A 166 4.81 -13.07 -5.47
CA ALA A 166 4.68 -11.63 -5.65
C ALA A 166 5.96 -11.03 -6.26
N MET A 167 7.13 -11.44 -5.78
CA MET A 167 8.42 -11.04 -6.35
C MET A 167 8.58 -11.51 -7.81
N GLU A 168 8.07 -12.69 -8.15
CA GLU A 168 8.14 -13.22 -9.52
C GLU A 168 7.16 -12.53 -10.46
N ALA A 169 5.90 -12.37 -10.05
CA ALA A 169 4.85 -11.81 -10.89
C ALA A 169 4.97 -10.29 -11.05
N PHE A 170 5.28 -9.60 -9.95
CA PHE A 170 5.20 -8.14 -9.86
C PHE A 170 6.20 -7.54 -8.84
N PRO A 171 7.51 -7.64 -9.10
CA PRO A 171 8.55 -7.12 -8.20
C PRO A 171 8.46 -5.60 -7.98
N GLU A 172 7.79 -4.85 -8.86
CA GLU A 172 7.58 -3.40 -8.71
C GLU A 172 6.47 -3.05 -7.72
N SER A 173 5.59 -3.99 -7.34
CA SER A 173 4.49 -3.69 -6.42
C SER A 173 4.99 -3.40 -5.00
N VAL A 174 4.19 -2.68 -4.22
CA VAL A 174 4.35 -2.62 -2.76
C VAL A 174 3.73 -3.87 -2.14
N LEU A 175 4.48 -4.57 -1.29
CA LEU A 175 3.94 -5.66 -0.48
C LEU A 175 3.21 -5.09 0.74
N SER A 176 1.91 -5.32 0.83
CA SER A 176 1.08 -4.92 1.97
C SER A 176 0.80 -6.14 2.85
N ILE A 177 1.72 -6.46 3.74
CA ILE A 177 1.78 -7.80 4.37
C ILE A 177 1.51 -7.73 5.87
N GLY A 178 0.42 -8.38 6.26
CA GLY A 178 -0.18 -8.24 7.57
C GLY A 178 -0.17 -9.51 8.40
N TRP A 179 -0.91 -9.39 9.48
CA TRP A 179 -1.28 -10.50 10.32
C TRP A 179 -2.79 -10.65 10.31
N THR A 180 -3.29 -11.88 10.39
CA THR A 180 -4.71 -12.11 10.62
C THR A 180 -5.14 -11.46 11.92
N THR A 181 -6.30 -10.80 11.98
CA THR A 181 -6.72 -10.07 13.19
C THR A 181 -8.07 -10.54 13.72
N ARG A 182 -8.30 -10.32 15.02
CA ARG A 182 -9.56 -10.63 15.70
C ARG A 182 -9.83 -9.59 16.80
N TYR A 183 -10.37 -8.45 16.43
CA TYR A 183 -10.58 -7.32 17.34
C TYR A 183 -11.94 -6.63 17.09
N GLY A 184 -12.41 -5.84 18.04
CA GLY A 184 -13.60 -5.01 17.88
C GLY A 184 -14.88 -5.68 18.37
N SER A 185 -15.99 -4.97 18.15
CA SER A 185 -17.32 -5.36 18.64
C SER A 185 -17.79 -6.72 18.14
N GLU A 186 -17.42 -7.11 16.91
CA GLU A 186 -17.75 -8.41 16.32
C GLU A 186 -17.29 -9.59 17.20
N PHE A 187 -16.11 -9.48 17.81
CA PHE A 187 -15.52 -10.53 18.63
C PHE A 187 -15.63 -10.28 20.13
N ASN A 188 -16.19 -9.14 20.53
CA ASN A 188 -16.19 -8.64 21.90
C ASN A 188 -14.76 -8.58 22.50
N ILE A 189 -13.80 -8.07 21.71
CA ILE A 189 -12.40 -7.91 22.10
C ILE A 189 -12.03 -6.43 21.96
N THR A 190 -11.78 -5.76 23.08
CA THR A 190 -11.45 -4.33 23.13
C THR A 190 -10.00 -4.06 23.53
N GLU A 191 -9.25 -5.09 23.92
CA GLU A 191 -7.86 -4.99 24.33
C GLU A 191 -6.98 -5.95 23.55
N GLY A 192 -5.70 -5.60 23.41
CA GLY A 192 -4.70 -6.38 22.69
C GLY A 192 -3.63 -5.48 22.08
N HIS A 193 -2.52 -6.08 21.69
CA HIS A 193 -1.41 -5.41 21.01
C HIS A 193 -0.60 -6.43 20.20
N TYR A 194 0.21 -5.95 19.26
CA TYR A 194 1.18 -6.78 18.55
C TYR A 194 2.38 -7.08 19.45
N THR A 195 2.69 -8.35 19.67
CA THR A 195 3.78 -8.75 20.56
C THR A 195 5.14 -8.63 19.89
N THR A 196 6.20 -8.60 20.71
CA THR A 196 7.58 -8.58 20.20
C THR A 196 7.90 -9.83 19.38
N GLU A 197 7.35 -11.00 19.76
CA GLU A 197 7.49 -12.25 19.02
C GLU A 197 6.83 -12.17 17.64
N GLN A 198 5.66 -11.54 17.54
CA GLN A 198 4.96 -11.37 16.26
C GLN A 198 5.73 -10.43 15.32
N ILE A 199 6.31 -9.36 15.85
CA ILE A 199 7.18 -8.45 15.10
C ILE A 199 8.43 -9.20 14.64
N GLN A 200 9.12 -9.88 15.55
CA GLN A 200 10.31 -10.67 15.23
C GLN A 200 10.01 -11.68 14.13
N LYS A 201 8.88 -12.39 14.23
CA LYS A 201 8.48 -13.38 13.23
C LYS A 201 8.27 -12.76 11.85
N MET A 202 7.66 -11.58 11.76
CA MET A 202 7.53 -10.85 10.50
C MET A 202 8.90 -10.51 9.91
N ILE A 203 9.81 -9.94 10.71
CA ILE A 203 11.17 -9.62 10.25
C ILE A 203 11.92 -10.86 9.74
N ASP A 204 11.84 -11.97 10.48
CA ASP A 204 12.49 -13.23 10.11
C ASP A 204 11.91 -13.77 8.80
N THR A 205 10.58 -13.81 8.69
CA THR A 205 9.90 -14.26 7.47
C THR A 205 10.32 -13.45 6.25
N LEU A 206 10.48 -12.13 6.36
CA LEU A 206 10.94 -11.30 5.23
C LEU A 206 12.40 -11.51 4.89
N THR A 207 13.25 -11.68 5.91
CA THR A 207 14.68 -11.94 5.74
C THR A 207 14.92 -13.29 5.08
N GLU A 208 14.26 -14.34 5.56
CA GLU A 208 14.34 -15.71 5.03
C GLU A 208 13.89 -15.79 3.56
N ASN A 209 12.85 -15.03 3.21
CA ASN A 209 12.33 -14.96 1.85
C ASN A 209 13.04 -13.92 0.97
N LYS A 210 14.06 -13.22 1.47
CA LYS A 210 14.90 -12.27 0.73
C LYS A 210 14.08 -11.17 0.03
N VAL A 211 13.08 -10.63 0.71
CA VAL A 211 12.21 -9.59 0.16
C VAL A 211 13.02 -8.33 -0.17
N THR A 212 12.89 -7.85 -1.41
CA THR A 212 13.54 -6.62 -1.90
C THR A 212 12.56 -5.49 -2.22
N GLN A 213 11.27 -5.81 -2.29
CA GLN A 213 10.21 -4.86 -2.63
C GLN A 213 10.01 -3.82 -1.52
N SER A 214 9.37 -2.71 -1.86
CA SER A 214 8.79 -1.80 -0.87
C SER A 214 7.71 -2.51 -0.07
N ILE A 215 7.60 -2.17 1.22
CA ILE A 215 6.71 -2.84 2.16
C ILE A 215 5.82 -1.80 2.83
N THR A 216 4.55 -2.16 3.03
CA THR A 216 3.70 -1.55 4.04
C THR A 216 3.18 -2.63 4.99
N TYR A 217 3.19 -2.34 6.29
CA TYR A 217 2.60 -3.22 7.29
C TYR A 217 1.17 -2.77 7.61
N PRO A 218 0.12 -3.45 7.10
CA PRO A 218 -1.24 -3.22 7.55
C PRO A 218 -1.39 -3.67 9.01
N VAL A 219 -1.61 -2.71 9.89
CA VAL A 219 -1.82 -2.93 11.33
C VAL A 219 -3.17 -2.34 11.75
N ARG A 220 -3.91 -3.08 12.57
CA ARG A 220 -5.24 -2.68 13.02
C ARG A 220 -5.12 -1.64 14.13
N ALA A 221 -5.78 -0.50 13.96
CA ALA A 221 -5.61 0.71 14.76
C ALA A 221 -5.76 0.47 16.26
N GLY A 222 -6.82 -0.24 16.67
CA GLY A 222 -7.11 -0.55 18.08
C GLY A 222 -6.08 -1.47 18.75
N LEU A 223 -5.29 -2.22 17.97
CA LEU A 223 -4.19 -3.05 18.47
C LEU A 223 -2.85 -2.31 18.41
N ALA A 224 -2.57 -1.61 17.31
CA ALA A 224 -1.31 -0.93 17.08
C ALA A 224 -1.09 0.24 18.05
N ALA A 225 -2.15 1.01 18.34
CA ALA A 225 -2.09 2.15 19.26
C ALA A 225 -1.72 1.75 20.70
N ASN A 226 -1.91 0.48 21.07
CA ASN A 226 -1.66 0.01 22.44
C ASN A 226 -0.18 -0.30 22.72
N ASP A 227 0.68 -0.40 21.69
CA ASP A 227 2.13 -0.56 21.88
C ASP A 227 2.93 0.15 20.78
N ILE A 228 3.18 1.44 21.01
CA ILE A 228 3.95 2.30 20.10
C ILE A 228 5.41 1.82 19.97
N SER A 229 5.98 1.28 21.05
CA SER A 229 7.37 0.81 21.06
C SER A 229 7.56 -0.41 20.16
N ALA A 230 6.61 -1.34 20.20
CA ALA A 230 6.54 -2.48 19.31
C ALA A 230 6.46 -2.03 17.84
N MET A 231 5.55 -1.12 17.52
CA MET A 231 5.41 -0.57 16.16
C MET A 231 6.66 0.17 15.67
N LYS A 232 7.32 0.94 16.54
CA LYS A 232 8.61 1.58 16.22
C LYS A 232 9.70 0.54 15.97
N THR A 233 9.75 -0.51 16.78
CA THR A 233 10.71 -1.61 16.62
C THR A 233 10.53 -2.32 15.28
N LEU A 234 9.28 -2.58 14.87
CA LEU A 234 8.98 -3.12 13.54
C LEU A 234 9.58 -2.24 12.44
N MET A 235 9.31 -0.94 12.47
CA MET A 235 9.79 0.00 11.46
C MET A 235 11.32 0.13 11.44
N ASP A 236 11.97 0.20 12.61
CA ASP A 236 13.42 0.35 12.72
C ASP A 236 14.15 -0.90 12.23
N ARG A 237 13.65 -2.09 12.57
CA ARG A 237 14.27 -3.37 12.20
C ARG A 237 14.01 -3.76 10.75
N SER A 238 13.01 -3.17 10.12
CA SER A 238 12.75 -3.32 8.69
C SER A 238 13.55 -2.36 7.82
N SER A 239 14.40 -1.50 8.39
CA SER A 239 15.16 -0.47 7.65
C SER A 239 16.13 -1.02 6.58
N SER A 240 16.44 -2.32 6.62
CA SER A 240 17.27 -2.99 5.61
C SER A 240 16.50 -3.48 4.38
N PHE A 241 15.15 -3.47 4.40
CA PHE A 241 14.32 -3.77 3.23
C PHE A 241 14.18 -2.53 2.32
N GLY A 242 13.30 -2.58 1.31
CA GLY A 242 13.02 -1.45 0.43
C GLY A 242 12.40 -0.23 1.16
N ASN A 243 11.58 0.56 0.48
CA ASN A 243 10.84 1.62 1.17
C ASN A 243 9.82 0.99 2.15
N VAL A 244 9.96 1.26 3.46
CA VAL A 244 9.08 0.69 4.49
C VAL A 244 8.13 1.74 5.06
N THR A 245 6.85 1.39 5.07
CA THR A 245 5.74 2.19 5.57
C THR A 245 4.81 1.35 6.45
N MET A 246 3.83 1.99 7.07
CA MET A 246 2.77 1.36 7.86
C MET A 246 1.42 1.78 7.30
N THR A 247 0.49 0.84 7.17
CA THR A 247 -0.91 1.15 6.85
C THR A 247 -1.73 0.90 8.10
N ILE A 248 -2.27 1.96 8.70
CA ILE A 248 -3.13 1.84 9.87
C ILE A 248 -4.56 1.69 9.37
N TRP A 249 -5.22 0.59 9.71
CA TRP A 249 -6.60 0.32 9.28
C TRP A 249 -7.52 0.00 10.45
N SER A 250 -8.84 0.18 10.29
CA SER A 250 -9.82 -0.24 11.30
C SER A 250 -11.16 -0.60 10.68
N SER A 251 -11.87 -1.55 11.28
CA SER A 251 -13.27 -1.80 10.95
C SER A 251 -14.19 -0.83 11.68
N HIS A 252 -15.39 -0.59 11.14
CA HIS A 252 -16.43 0.11 11.89
C HIS A 252 -16.74 -0.65 13.20
N GLY A 253 -16.78 0.07 14.33
CA GLY A 253 -17.03 -0.50 15.65
C GLY A 253 -15.78 -0.97 16.42
N ASP A 254 -14.60 -0.89 15.81
CA ASP A 254 -13.35 -1.04 16.56
C ASP A 254 -13.22 0.03 17.63
N GLN A 255 -12.81 -0.37 18.83
CA GLN A 255 -12.42 0.59 19.87
C GLN A 255 -11.02 1.12 19.55
N VAL A 256 -10.86 2.43 19.42
CA VAL A 256 -9.58 3.04 19.07
C VAL A 256 -9.30 4.21 19.99
N ASP A 257 -8.19 4.14 20.73
CA ASP A 257 -7.68 5.29 21.46
C ASP A 257 -7.01 6.24 20.47
N THR A 258 -7.76 7.25 20.01
CA THR A 258 -7.29 8.19 18.97
C THR A 258 -6.15 9.09 19.43
N LYS A 259 -5.96 9.28 20.74
CA LYS A 259 -4.80 10.02 21.28
C LYS A 259 -3.54 9.20 21.12
N LYS A 260 -3.56 7.93 21.54
CA LYS A 260 -2.45 7.01 21.32
C LYS A 260 -2.19 6.76 19.85
N LEU A 261 -3.25 6.65 19.03
CA LEU A 261 -3.08 6.49 17.59
C LEU A 261 -2.40 7.72 16.97
N SER A 262 -2.80 8.93 17.37
CA SER A 262 -2.14 10.17 16.94
C SER A 262 -0.66 10.20 17.34
N GLU A 263 -0.34 9.76 18.56
CA GLU A 263 1.04 9.64 19.04
C GLU A 263 1.84 8.62 18.23
N LEU A 264 1.27 7.45 17.92
CA LEU A 264 1.88 6.45 17.05
C LEU A 264 2.21 7.04 15.68
N ILE A 265 1.25 7.68 15.03
CA ILE A 265 1.42 8.27 13.68
C ILE A 265 2.53 9.32 13.70
N LYS A 266 2.57 10.19 14.72
CA LYS A 266 3.63 11.19 14.87
C LYS A 266 4.99 10.54 15.12
N THR A 267 5.04 9.46 15.91
CA THR A 267 6.27 8.73 16.24
C THR A 267 6.88 8.06 15.03
N ILE A 268 6.06 7.42 14.18
CA ILE A 268 6.54 6.80 12.92
C ILE A 268 6.81 7.86 11.85
N GLY A 269 6.02 8.94 11.86
CA GLY A 269 6.11 10.06 10.94
C GLY A 269 5.10 9.93 9.79
N VAL A 270 4.41 11.03 9.51
CA VAL A 270 3.33 11.09 8.51
C VAL A 270 3.78 10.74 7.08
N GLY A 271 5.09 10.86 6.80
CA GLY A 271 5.67 10.46 5.52
C GLY A 271 5.90 8.94 5.38
N LYS A 272 5.55 8.15 6.40
CA LYS A 272 5.68 6.69 6.43
C LYS A 272 4.38 5.98 6.83
N VAL A 273 3.27 6.70 7.01
CA VAL A 273 2.01 6.13 7.49
C VAL A 273 0.88 6.44 6.52
N TYR A 274 0.21 5.39 6.03
CA TYR A 274 -1.11 5.47 5.41
C TYR A 274 -2.18 5.25 6.49
N VAL A 275 -3.35 5.87 6.33
CA VAL A 275 -4.46 5.73 7.27
C VAL A 275 -5.74 5.40 6.51
N ASP A 276 -6.31 4.24 6.80
CA ASP A 276 -7.52 3.67 6.22
C ASP A 276 -8.50 3.30 7.35
N VAL A 277 -9.08 4.33 7.98
CA VAL A 277 -9.94 4.17 9.16
C VAL A 277 -11.30 4.85 8.94
N PRO A 278 -12.35 4.40 9.63
CA PRO A 278 -13.65 5.06 9.61
C PRO A 278 -13.59 6.54 9.97
N GLU A 279 -14.55 7.31 9.45
CA GLU A 279 -14.57 8.78 9.57
C GLU A 279 -14.60 9.26 11.04
N ASP A 280 -15.26 8.52 11.93
CA ASP A 280 -15.32 8.80 13.36
C ASP A 280 -13.95 8.63 14.05
N VAL A 281 -13.12 7.68 13.61
CA VAL A 281 -11.73 7.56 14.07
C VAL A 281 -10.90 8.70 13.48
N TRP A 282 -11.00 8.92 12.16
CA TRP A 282 -10.19 9.90 11.42
C TRP A 282 -10.33 11.33 11.97
N LYS A 283 -11.57 11.80 12.19
CA LYS A 283 -11.85 13.16 12.67
C LYS A 283 -11.28 13.46 14.06
N ASN A 284 -10.99 12.42 14.84
CA ASN A 284 -10.46 12.54 16.19
C ASN A 284 -8.93 12.40 16.27
N LEU A 285 -8.24 12.29 15.12
CA LEU A 285 -6.78 12.30 15.07
C LEU A 285 -6.21 13.72 15.09
N ASP A 286 -5.19 13.93 15.92
CA ASP A 286 -4.39 15.15 15.91
C ASP A 286 -3.07 14.89 15.20
N LEU A 287 -2.91 15.41 13.98
CA LEU A 287 -1.68 15.26 13.16
C LEU A 287 -0.95 16.60 12.94
N THR A 288 -1.30 17.65 13.69
CA THR A 288 -0.87 19.05 13.44
C THR A 288 0.64 19.31 13.62
N SER A 289 1.37 18.40 14.25
CA SER A 289 2.83 18.46 14.42
C SER A 289 3.61 17.42 13.60
N GLY A 290 2.93 16.62 12.78
CA GLY A 290 3.56 15.65 11.88
C GLY A 290 4.14 16.35 10.65
N SER A 291 5.25 17.06 10.76
CA SER A 291 5.93 17.57 9.57
C SER A 291 6.63 16.42 8.85
N SER A 292 6.31 16.18 7.58
CA SER A 292 7.16 15.40 6.70
C SER A 292 8.49 16.15 6.55
N THR A 293 9.53 15.74 7.27
CA THR A 293 10.89 16.21 7.02
C THR A 293 11.35 15.63 5.68
N SER A 294 10.94 16.27 4.59
CA SER A 294 11.53 16.05 3.28
C SER A 294 13.03 16.32 3.41
N ASN A 295 13.86 15.30 3.16
CA ASN A 295 15.32 15.41 3.10
C ASN A 295 15.73 16.35 1.95
N VAL A 296 15.55 17.65 2.12
CA VAL A 296 16.05 18.71 1.22
C VAL A 296 17.60 18.75 1.26
N ALA A 297 18.22 18.09 2.25
CA ALA A 297 19.67 18.04 2.42
C ALA A 297 20.44 17.31 1.30
N MET A 298 19.80 16.50 0.46
CA MET A 298 20.50 15.74 -0.59
C MET A 298 20.54 16.44 -1.96
N MET A 299 19.65 17.42 -2.21
CA MET A 299 19.65 18.15 -3.49
C MET A 299 20.72 19.25 -3.56
N THR A 300 21.19 19.76 -2.42
CA THR A 300 22.23 20.80 -2.39
C THR A 300 23.66 20.25 -2.62
N ALA A 301 23.88 18.94 -2.45
CA ALA A 301 25.20 18.33 -2.64
C ALA A 301 25.54 18.07 -4.12
N MET A 302 24.55 17.79 -4.98
CA MET A 302 24.77 17.55 -6.41
C MET A 302 24.99 18.84 -7.22
N THR A 303 24.48 19.98 -6.74
CA THR A 303 24.75 21.29 -7.36
C THR A 303 26.15 21.81 -7.06
N LEU A 304 26.82 21.35 -6.01
CA LEU A 304 28.19 21.80 -5.68
C LEU A 304 29.29 21.01 -6.42
N LEU A 305 29.02 19.76 -6.84
CA LEU A 305 29.98 18.99 -7.64
C LEU A 305 30.07 19.45 -9.10
N SER A 306 29.00 20.06 -9.64
CA SER A 306 28.95 20.57 -11.01
C SER A 306 29.67 21.92 -11.20
N PHE A 307 29.94 22.67 -10.12
CA PHE A 307 30.74 23.91 -10.20
C PHE A 307 32.25 23.70 -10.07
N LEU A 308 32.71 22.54 -9.60
CA LEU A 308 34.15 22.24 -9.48
C LEU A 308 34.77 21.71 -10.78
N PHE A 309 33.98 21.16 -11.70
CA PHE A 309 34.46 20.71 -13.02
C PHE A 309 34.45 21.79 -14.12
N ALA A 310 33.79 22.93 -13.89
CA ALA A 310 33.73 24.03 -14.86
C ALA A 310 34.90 25.04 -14.75
N ARG A 311 35.93 24.75 -13.93
CA ARG A 311 37.15 25.59 -13.80
C ARG A 311 38.45 24.86 -14.16
N MET A 312 38.38 23.68 -14.79
CA MET A 312 39.55 22.92 -15.23
C MET A 312 39.54 22.51 -16.71
N LEU A 313 38.83 23.25 -17.56
CA LEU A 313 38.97 23.21 -19.02
C LEU A 313 39.01 24.62 -19.59
#